data_AF-A0AA38C925-F1
#
_entry.id   AF-A0AA38C925-F1
#
_cell.length_a   1.000
_cell.length_b   1.000
_cell.length_c   1.000
_cell.angle_alpha   90.00
_cell.angle_beta   90.00
_cell.angle_gamma   90.00
#
_symmetry.space_group_name_H-M   'P 1'
#
loop_
_entity.id
_entity.type
_entity.pdbx_description
1 polymer ?
#
loop_
_entity_poly.entity_id
_entity_poly.type
_entity_poly.pdbx_seq_one_letter_code
_entity_poly.pdbx_strand_id
1 'polypeptide(L)'
;YHVLCGMVTKLAHVLKQLDPKDPFRVQMTDRLIEKLYDIGVIPTKKSLALCEKLSTSSFCRRRLATVLVRSHFVENLKEAVTYIEQG
;
A
#
# COMPACT_ATOMS: atom_id res chain seq x y z
N TYR A 1 -4.70 3.62 -9.12
CA TYR A 1 -3.80 2.71 -8.35
C TYR A 1 -2.73 2.02 -9.18
N HIS A 2 -2.93 1.77 -10.48
CA HIS A 2 -1.90 1.17 -11.35
C HIS A 2 -0.55 1.92 -11.33
N VAL A 3 -0.59 3.25 -11.50
CA VAL A 3 0.62 4.09 -11.48
C VAL A 3 1.34 4.01 -10.13
N LEU A 4 0.62 4.18 -9.02
CA LEU A 4 1.17 4.06 -7.66
C LEU A 4 1.83 2.69 -7.42
N CYS A 5 1.17 1.61 -7.82
CA CYS A 5 1.72 0.26 -7.74
C CYS A 5 3.03 0.16 -8.54
N GLY A 6 3.05 0.67 -9.77
CA GLY A 6 4.24 0.70 -10.61
C GLY A 6 5.38 1.55 -10.04
N MET A 7 5.07 2.66 -9.36
CA MET A 7 6.09 3.48 -8.70
C MET A 7 6.74 2.74 -7.52
N VAL A 8 5.92 2.05 -6.71
CA VAL A 8 6.41 1.27 -5.57
C VAL A 8 7.28 0.11 -6.01
N THR A 9 6.84 -0.65 -7.02
CA THR A 9 7.62 -1.79 -7.53
C THR A 9 8.93 -1.35 -8.18
N LYS A 10 8.91 -0.24 -8.95
CA LYS A 10 10.14 0.37 -9.48
C LYS A 10 11.12 0.77 -8.39
N LEU A 11 10.64 1.48 -7.35
CA LEU A 11 11.48 1.90 -6.24
C LEU A 11 12.07 0.69 -5.50
N ALA A 12 11.26 -0.33 -5.22
CA ALA A 12 11.73 -1.57 -4.60
C ALA A 12 12.81 -2.27 -5.44
N HIS A 13 12.66 -2.28 -6.77
CA HIS A 13 13.64 -2.84 -7.68
C HIS A 13 14.97 -2.07 -7.66
N VAL A 14 14.93 -0.72 -7.68
CA VAL A 14 16.15 0.10 -7.58
C VAL A 14 16.87 -0.12 -6.25
N LEU A 15 16.14 -0.16 -5.13
CA LEU A 15 16.73 -0.40 -3.81
C LEU A 15 17.41 -1.77 -3.70
N LYS A 16 16.91 -2.77 -4.44
CA LYS A 16 17.48 -4.13 -4.46
C LYS A 16 18.81 -4.20 -5.21
N GLN A 17 19.06 -3.27 -6.14
CA GLN A 17 20.31 -3.19 -6.90
C GLN A 17 21.46 -2.51 -6.13
N LEU A 18 21.16 -1.78 -5.06
CA LEU A 18 22.18 -1.17 -4.20
C LEU A 18 22.87 -2.22 -3.31
N ASP A 19 24.06 -1.92 -2.80
CA ASP A 19 24.75 -2.81 -1.86
C ASP A 19 23.91 -3.02 -0.58
N PRO A 20 23.75 -4.25 -0.06
CA PRO A 20 23.01 -4.51 1.17
C PRO A 20 23.50 -3.74 2.41
N LYS A 21 24.78 -3.36 2.45
CA LYS A 21 25.39 -2.61 3.56
C LYS A 21 25.33 -1.09 3.37
N ASP A 22 24.82 -0.64 2.23
CA ASP A 22 24.67 0.79 1.97
C ASP A 22 23.65 1.40 2.95
N PRO A 23 24.03 2.44 3.72
CA PRO A 23 23.14 3.01 4.74
C PRO A 23 21.91 3.70 4.14
N PHE A 24 22.01 4.20 2.90
CA PHE A 24 20.88 4.79 2.20
C PHE A 24 19.87 3.72 1.78
N ARG A 25 20.33 2.57 1.30
CA ARG A 25 19.46 1.41 1.01
C ARG A 25 18.67 0.99 2.25
N VAL A 26 19.32 0.86 3.40
CA VAL A 26 18.66 0.45 4.66
C VAL A 26 17.61 1.48 5.05
N GLN A 27 17.99 2.76 5.17
CA GLN A 27 17.05 3.82 5.56
C GLN A 27 15.85 3.94 4.61
N MET A 28 16.08 3.87 3.31
CA MET A 28 15.01 4.05 2.33
C MET A 28 14.11 2.81 2.24
N THR A 29 14.67 1.61 2.43
CA THR A 29 13.89 0.37 2.53
C THR A 29 12.97 0.42 3.74
N ASP A 30 13.48 0.82 4.91
CA ASP A 30 12.68 0.94 6.13
C ASP A 30 11.54 1.95 5.95
N ARG A 31 11.84 3.15 5.42
CA ARG A 31 10.81 4.17 5.14
C ARG A 31 9.73 3.68 4.19
N LEU A 32 10.12 2.95 3.14
CA LEU A 32 9.16 2.41 2.16
C LEU A 32 8.25 1.38 2.82
N ILE A 33 8.83 0.43 3.56
CA ILE A 33 8.09 -0.64 4.22
C ILE A 33 7.18 -0.07 5.31
N GLU A 34 7.65 0.87 6.13
CA GLU A 34 6.83 1.54 7.13
C GLU A 34 5.62 2.19 6.50
N LYS A 35 5.84 3.04 5.49
CA LYS A 35 4.76 3.78 4.86
C LYS A 35 3.71 2.85 4.24
N LEU A 36 4.13 1.76 3.60
CA LEU A 36 3.22 0.78 3.00
C LEU A 36 2.44 -0.03 4.04
N TYR A 37 3.07 -0.30 5.20
CA TYR A 37 2.41 -1.00 6.30
C TYR A 37 1.40 -0.10 7.00
N ASP A 38 1.74 1.15 7.27
CA ASP A 38 0.87 2.09 7.99
C ASP A 38 -0.41 2.41 7.20
N ILE A 39 -0.32 2.51 5.87
CA ILE A 39 -1.52 2.63 5.01
C ILE A 39 -2.27 1.31 4.83
N GLY A 40 -1.73 0.20 5.34
CA GLY A 40 -2.32 -1.14 5.34
C GLY A 40 -2.28 -1.87 3.99
N VAL A 41 -1.34 -1.50 3.10
CA VAL A 41 -1.20 -2.15 1.79
C VAL A 41 -0.42 -3.45 1.88
N ILE A 42 0.55 -3.53 2.81
CA ILE A 42 1.26 -4.76 3.14
C ILE A 42 0.90 -5.22 4.57
N PRO A 43 0.83 -6.54 4.83
CA PRO A 43 0.41 -7.06 6.13
C PRO A 43 1.53 -7.12 7.17
N THR A 44 2.81 -7.04 6.76
CA THR A 44 3.96 -7.14 7.68
C THR A 44 5.12 -6.28 7.17
N LYS A 45 6.00 -5.86 8.08
CA LYS A 45 7.22 -5.07 7.79
C LYS A 45 8.46 -5.93 7.46
N LYS A 46 8.30 -7.24 7.23
CA LYS A 46 9.42 -8.19 7.27
C LYS A 46 10.31 -8.21 6.02
N SER A 47 9.79 -7.82 4.85
CA SER A 47 10.53 -8.03 3.61
C SER A 47 10.15 -7.07 2.50
N LEU A 48 11.18 -6.54 1.82
CA LEU A 48 11.04 -5.77 0.58
C LEU A 48 10.45 -6.60 -0.57
N ALA A 49 10.55 -7.94 -0.54
CA ALA A 49 9.97 -8.81 -1.57
C ALA A 49 8.43 -8.73 -1.63
N LEU A 50 7.78 -8.36 -0.51
CA LEU A 50 6.34 -8.09 -0.49
C LEU A 50 5.98 -6.86 -1.32
N CYS A 51 6.87 -5.86 -1.40
CA CYS A 51 6.67 -4.66 -2.20
C CYS A 51 6.78 -4.93 -3.70
N GLU A 52 7.56 -5.94 -4.13
CA GLU A 52 7.67 -6.35 -5.54
C GLU A 52 6.42 -7.08 -6.04
N LYS A 53 5.81 -7.91 -5.19
CA LYS A 53 4.60 -8.71 -5.52
C LYS A 53 3.28 -7.95 -5.28
N LEU A 54 3.37 -6.64 -5.10
CA LEU A 54 2.25 -5.82 -4.67
C LEU A 54 1.25 -5.67 -5.83
N SER A 55 -0.03 -5.91 -5.54
CA SER A 55 -1.10 -5.78 -6.53
C SER A 55 -1.81 -4.43 -6.41
N THR A 56 -2.39 -3.97 -7.52
CA THR A 56 -3.24 -2.77 -7.52
C THR A 56 -4.47 -2.93 -6.62
N SER A 57 -4.97 -4.17 -6.49
CA SER A 57 -6.10 -4.49 -5.62
C SER A 57 -5.80 -4.27 -4.14
N SER A 58 -4.56 -4.42 -3.70
CA SER A 58 -4.16 -4.11 -2.32
C SER A 58 -4.46 -2.65 -1.98
N PHE A 59 -4.18 -1.71 -2.89
CA PHE A 59 -4.53 -0.31 -2.67
C PHE A 59 -6.04 -0.05 -2.75
N CYS A 60 -6.76 -0.67 -3.69
CA CYS A 60 -8.21 -0.48 -3.84
C CYS A 60 -8.99 -0.87 -2.58
N ARG A 61 -8.51 -1.90 -1.84
CA ARG A 61 -9.10 -2.35 -0.58
C ARG A 61 -8.92 -1.37 0.58
N ARG A 62 -8.02 -0.39 0.45
CA ARG A 62 -7.73 0.64 1.46
C ARG A 62 -8.49 1.95 1.22
N ARG A 63 -9.32 2.04 0.17
CA ARG A 63 -10.26 3.16 0.00
C ARG A 63 -11.28 3.15 1.14
N LEU A 64 -11.58 4.33 1.68
CA LEU A 64 -12.53 4.50 2.77
C LEU A 64 -13.87 3.80 2.49
N ALA A 65 -14.47 4.04 1.31
CA ALA A 65 -15.72 3.37 0.90
C ALA A 65 -15.63 1.84 0.99
N THR A 66 -14.53 1.25 0.50
CA THR A 66 -14.32 -0.19 0.57
C THR A 66 -14.13 -0.67 2.02
N VAL A 67 -13.46 0.11 2.85
CA VAL A 67 -13.23 -0.20 4.27
C VAL A 67 -14.55 -0.17 5.05
N LEU A 68 -15.43 0.80 4.79
CA LEU A 68 -16.75 0.90 5.41
C LEU A 68 -17.61 -0.33 5.12
N VAL A 69 -17.69 -0.74 3.85
CA VAL A 69 -18.44 -1.95 3.45
C VAL A 69 -17.86 -3.21 4.11
N ARG A 70 -16.53 -3.34 4.13
CA ARG A 70 -15.86 -4.51 4.75
C ARG A 70 -15.98 -4.57 6.26
N SER A 71 -16.19 -3.42 6.90
CA SER A 71 -16.38 -3.34 8.36
C SER A 71 -17.86 -3.39 8.75
N HIS A 72 -18.75 -3.70 7.80
CA HIS A 72 -20.20 -3.80 7.98
C HIS A 72 -20.88 -2.51 8.46
N PHE A 73 -20.28 -1.33 8.20
CA PHE A 73 -20.95 -0.05 8.46
C PHE A 73 -21.99 0.30 7.39
N VAL A 74 -21.84 -0.22 6.18
CA VAL A 74 -22.73 0.01 5.04
C VAL A 74 -22.83 -1.28 4.24
N GLU A 75 -24.00 -1.57 3.67
CA GLU A 75 -24.21 -2.79 2.88
C GLU A 75 -23.59 -2.69 1.48
N ASN A 76 -23.74 -1.54 0.82
CA ASN A 76 -23.34 -1.37 -0.58
C ASN A 76 -22.23 -0.32 -0.76
N LEU A 77 -21.37 -0.56 -1.75
CA LEU A 77 -20.29 0.38 -2.09
C LEU A 77 -20.81 1.74 -2.57
N LYS A 78 -21.95 1.75 -3.28
CA LYS A 78 -22.55 2.98 -3.80
C LYS A 78 -23.04 3.88 -2.66
N GLU A 79 -23.73 3.30 -1.67
CA GLU A 79 -24.18 4.00 -0.47
C GLU A 79 -23.00 4.52 0.34
N ALA A 80 -21.95 3.70 0.49
CA ALA A 80 -20.74 4.14 1.19
C ALA A 80 -20.12 5.38 0.53
N VAL A 81 -20.12 5.48 -0.80
CA VAL A 81 -19.66 6.68 -1.51
C VAL A 81 -20.60 7.85 -1.27
N THR A 82 -21.91 7.65 -1.38
CA THR A 82 -22.91 8.71 -1.14
C THR A 82 -22.81 9.30 0.27
N TYR A 83 -22.63 8.46 1.30
CA TYR A 83 -22.44 8.95 2.67
C TYR A 83 -21.13 9.75 2.81
N ILE A 84 -20.02 9.26 2.25
CA ILE A 84 -18.74 9.99 2.28
C ILE A 84 -18.85 11.36 1.59
N GLU A 85 -19.61 11.46 0.50
CA GLU A 85 -19.81 12.71 -0.24
C GLU A 85 -20.73 13.71 0.48
N GLN A 86 -21.59 13.22 1.38
CA GLN A 86 -22.54 14.04 2.13
C GLN A 86 -21.94 14.66 3.40
N GLY A 87 -20.83 14.12 3.93
CA GLY A 87 -20.15 14.59 5.14
C GLY A 87 -20.48 13.75 6.38
#